data_AF-A6W737-F1
#
_entry.id   AF-A6W737-F1
#
_cell.length_a   1.000
_cell.length_b   1.000
_cell.length_c   1.000
_cell.angle_alpha   90.00
_cell.angle_beta   90.00
_cell.angle_gamma   90.00
#
_symmetry.space_group_name_H-M   'P 1'
#
loop_
_entity.id
_entity.type
_entity.pdbx_description
1 polymer ?
#
loop_
_entity_poly.entity_id
_entity_poly.type
_entity_poly.pdbx_seq_one_letter_code
_entity_poly.pdbx_strand_id
1 'polypeptide(L)'
;MLVRAGRRASAILGGGSGRPSAGGGGQPVTYVIAQPCVDVKDKACIEECPVDCIYEGNRSLYIQPDECVDCGACEPVCPVEAIYYEDDVPEQWSAFTAANVEFFDTVGSPGGAAKLGLIDLDHPVVRSLPPQGEGH
;
A
#
# COMPACT_ATOMS: atom_id res chain seq x y z
N MET A 1 -64.23 10.65 -30.55
CA MET A 1 -63.51 10.26 -31.78
C MET A 1 -62.04 10.57 -31.63
N LEU A 2 -61.19 9.53 -31.70
CA LEU A 2 -59.76 9.48 -32.03
C LEU A 2 -58.75 10.33 -31.22
N VAL A 3 -57.97 9.75 -30.29
CA VAL A 3 -56.67 9.02 -30.48
C VAL A 3 -55.48 9.93 -30.81
N ARG A 4 -54.54 10.04 -29.84
CA ARG A 4 -53.05 9.93 -29.99
C ARG A 4 -52.41 10.20 -28.61
N ALA A 5 -51.92 9.17 -27.91
CA ALA A 5 -50.61 8.52 -28.04
C ALA A 5 -49.44 9.42 -27.59
N GLY A 6 -48.71 8.96 -26.57
CA GLY A 6 -47.73 9.73 -25.79
C GLY A 6 -46.33 9.87 -26.37
N ARG A 7 -45.43 10.41 -25.55
CA ARG A 7 -43.96 10.33 -25.59
C ARG A 7 -43.45 10.90 -24.25
N ARG A 8 -43.05 10.03 -23.32
CA ARG A 8 -41.69 9.53 -23.05
C ARG A 8 -40.98 10.35 -21.96
N ALA A 9 -40.75 9.68 -20.84
CA ALA A 9 -39.85 10.07 -19.77
C ALA A 9 -38.44 10.36 -20.30
N SER A 10 -37.75 11.31 -19.67
CA SER A 10 -36.29 11.40 -19.75
C SER A 10 -35.76 11.68 -18.35
N ALA A 11 -35.37 10.60 -17.67
CA ALA A 11 -34.47 10.65 -16.54
C ALA A 11 -33.10 11.13 -17.06
N ILE A 12 -32.50 12.11 -16.41
CA ILE A 12 -31.08 12.39 -16.52
C ILE A 12 -30.43 12.04 -15.18
N LEU A 13 -30.02 10.78 -15.11
CA LEU A 13 -29.04 10.29 -14.14
C LEU A 13 -27.66 10.76 -14.62
N GLY A 14 -27.00 11.62 -13.86
CA GLY A 14 -25.55 11.79 -13.89
C GLY A 14 -25.07 11.64 -12.44
N GLY A 15 -24.30 10.65 -12.02
CA GLY A 15 -23.32 9.86 -12.78
C GLY A 15 -21.92 10.44 -12.53
N GLY A 16 -21.46 10.36 -11.28
CA GLY A 16 -20.13 10.78 -10.83
C GLY A 16 -19.59 9.79 -9.81
N SER A 17 -19.41 8.55 -10.29
CA SER A 17 -18.39 7.56 -9.91
C SER A 17 -17.69 7.73 -8.55
N GLY A 18 -18.41 7.47 -7.46
CA GLY A 18 -17.76 6.83 -6.31
C GLY A 18 -17.26 5.46 -6.76
N ARG A 19 -15.97 5.18 -6.61
CA ARG A 19 -15.42 3.83 -6.75
C ARG A 19 -16.10 2.97 -5.66
N PRO A 20 -16.86 1.93 -6.02
CA PRO A 20 -17.38 1.00 -5.02
C PRO A 20 -16.19 0.16 -4.53
N SER A 21 -15.85 0.28 -3.25
CA SER A 21 -15.01 -0.72 -2.60
C SER A 21 -15.89 -1.93 -2.30
N ALA A 22 -15.72 -3.00 -3.07
CA ALA A 22 -16.38 -4.29 -2.90
C ALA A 22 -15.32 -5.38 -3.09
N GLY A 23 -15.29 -6.33 -2.15
CA GLY A 23 -14.16 -7.23 -1.94
C GLY A 23 -13.92 -8.31 -3.01
N GLY A 24 -12.75 -8.94 -2.86
CA GLY A 24 -12.44 -10.30 -3.32
C GLY A 24 -12.08 -10.44 -4.80
N GLY A 25 -10.82 -10.24 -5.15
CA GLY A 25 -10.25 -10.57 -6.47
C GLY A 25 -9.00 -9.73 -6.73
N GLY A 26 -7.84 -10.30 -6.43
CA GLY A 26 -6.60 -9.57 -6.17
C GLY A 26 -6.15 -8.57 -7.23
N GLN A 27 -5.35 -7.61 -6.80
CA GLN A 27 -4.26 -7.08 -7.61
C GLN A 27 -3.02 -7.04 -6.74
N PRO A 28 -2.38 -8.19 -6.50
CA PRO A 28 -1.14 -8.19 -5.77
C PRO A 28 -0.07 -8.43 -6.87
N VAL A 29 0.57 -7.32 -7.23
CA VAL A 29 1.82 -7.29 -7.97
C VAL A 29 2.74 -6.30 -7.23
N THR A 30 3.01 -6.60 -5.96
CA THR A 30 3.79 -5.70 -5.11
C THR A 30 4.80 -6.45 -4.26
N TYR A 31 5.83 -5.70 -3.91
CA TYR A 31 6.73 -6.06 -2.83
C TYR A 31 6.12 -5.66 -1.47
N VAL A 32 6.46 -6.40 -0.42
CA VAL A 32 5.97 -6.24 0.95
C VAL A 32 7.16 -6.08 1.89
N ILE A 33 7.12 -5.06 2.74
CA ILE A 33 8.10 -4.89 3.83
C ILE A 33 7.58 -5.59 5.09
N ALA A 34 8.34 -6.57 5.58
CA ALA A 34 8.03 -7.42 6.72
C ALA A 34 8.69 -6.95 8.04
N GLN A 35 8.51 -7.74 9.09
CA GLN A 35 8.94 -7.42 10.45
C GLN A 35 10.41 -7.01 10.63
N PRO A 36 11.41 -7.57 9.90
CA PRO A 36 12.81 -7.19 10.11
C PRO A 36 13.11 -5.69 9.86
N CYS A 37 12.21 -4.95 9.20
CA CYS A 37 12.34 -3.51 9.03
C CYS A 37 12.00 -2.70 10.29
N VAL A 38 11.20 -3.28 11.20
CA VAL A 38 10.66 -2.59 12.39
C VAL A 38 11.79 -2.18 13.31
N ASP A 39 11.87 -0.88 13.65
CA ASP A 39 12.91 -0.23 14.45
C ASP A 39 14.32 -0.22 13.85
N VAL A 40 14.50 -0.76 12.63
CA VAL A 40 15.77 -0.71 11.89
C VAL A 40 15.75 0.44 10.90
N LYS A 41 14.74 0.47 10.01
CA LYS A 41 14.53 1.53 9.00
C LYS A 41 15.83 2.03 8.33
N ASP A 42 16.57 1.11 7.70
CA ASP A 42 17.85 1.40 7.04
C ASP A 42 17.73 2.37 5.84
N LYS A 43 16.59 2.33 5.14
CA LYS A 43 16.22 3.20 4.00
C LYS A 43 17.01 3.01 2.70
N ALA A 44 17.97 2.07 2.59
CA ALA A 44 18.62 1.79 1.30
C ALA A 44 17.63 1.49 0.16
N CYS A 45 16.50 0.85 0.48
CA CYS A 45 15.46 0.55 -0.50
C CYS A 45 14.79 1.78 -1.13
N ILE A 46 14.75 2.94 -0.44
CA ILE A 46 14.15 4.17 -0.96
C ILE A 46 14.94 4.67 -2.17
N GLU A 47 16.27 4.68 -2.07
CA GLU A 47 17.16 5.20 -3.12
C GLU A 47 17.10 4.38 -4.42
N GLU A 48 16.75 3.10 -4.32
CA GLU A 48 16.66 2.18 -5.45
C GLU A 48 15.26 2.10 -6.07
N CYS A 49 14.23 2.70 -5.44
CA CYS A 49 12.87 2.64 -5.95
C CYS A 49 12.66 3.67 -7.09
N PRO A 50 12.49 3.26 -8.36
CA PRO A 50 12.42 4.18 -9.50
C PRO A 50 11.15 5.05 -9.52
N VAL A 51 10.14 4.68 -8.75
CA VAL A 51 8.83 5.34 -8.67
C VAL A 51 8.58 6.01 -7.31
N ASP A 52 9.57 5.99 -6.40
CA ASP A 52 9.49 6.62 -5.08
C ASP A 52 8.26 6.14 -4.26
N CYS A 53 7.93 4.84 -4.34
CA CYS A 53 6.71 4.29 -3.73
C CYS A 53 6.92 3.67 -2.33
N ILE A 54 8.03 3.99 -1.66
CA ILE A 54 8.38 3.45 -0.33
C ILE A 54 8.26 4.56 0.71
N TYR A 55 7.23 4.49 1.54
CA TYR A 55 6.84 5.54 2.48
C TYR A 55 7.31 5.23 3.90
N GLU A 56 7.60 6.27 4.66
CA GLU A 56 8.17 6.17 6.00
C GLU A 56 7.08 6.31 7.08
N GLY A 57 6.83 5.23 7.84
CA GLY A 57 6.12 5.28 9.12
C GLY A 57 7.05 5.63 10.28
N ASN A 58 6.59 5.62 11.54
CA ASN A 58 7.51 5.82 12.66
C ASN A 58 8.42 4.62 12.85
N ARG A 59 7.84 3.42 12.81
CA ARG A 59 8.47 2.16 13.23
C ARG A 59 8.96 1.35 12.04
N SER A 60 8.30 1.43 10.88
CA SER A 60 8.65 0.68 9.66
C SER A 60 8.60 1.55 8.41
N LEU A 61 9.11 1.00 7.30
CA LEU A 61 8.81 1.46 5.94
C LEU A 61 7.64 0.65 5.36
N TYR A 62 6.94 1.22 4.37
CA TYR A 62 5.78 0.61 3.72
C TYR A 62 5.82 0.84 2.21
N ILE A 63 5.53 -0.20 1.42
CA ILE A 63 5.45 -0.11 -0.05
C ILE A 63 4.00 0.13 -0.46
N GLN A 64 3.78 1.18 -1.27
CA GLN A 64 2.46 1.51 -1.78
C GLN A 64 2.11 0.57 -2.96
N PRO A 65 1.02 -0.22 -2.86
CA PRO A 65 0.73 -1.31 -3.80
C PRO A 65 0.21 -0.87 -5.18
N ASP A 66 -0.44 0.28 -5.28
CA ASP A 66 -0.94 0.85 -6.54
C ASP A 66 0.17 1.61 -7.32
N GLU A 67 1.26 1.98 -6.65
CA GLU A 67 2.41 2.71 -7.22
C GLU A 67 3.57 1.78 -7.54
N CYS A 68 3.68 0.64 -6.87
CA CYS A 68 4.70 -0.36 -7.16
C CYS A 68 4.57 -0.87 -8.59
N VAL A 69 5.71 -1.09 -9.25
CA VAL A 69 5.80 -1.56 -10.65
C VAL A 69 6.63 -2.83 -10.79
N ASP A 70 6.77 -3.60 -9.70
CA ASP A 70 7.52 -4.87 -9.64
C ASP A 70 8.93 -4.83 -10.23
N CYS A 71 9.64 -3.72 -10.05
CA CYS A 71 11.00 -3.61 -10.56
C CYS A 71 12.01 -4.50 -9.81
N GLY A 72 11.70 -4.89 -8.57
CA GLY A 72 12.54 -5.74 -7.72
C GLY A 72 13.85 -5.12 -7.24
N ALA A 73 14.11 -3.84 -7.50
CA ALA A 73 15.37 -3.19 -7.13
C ALA A 73 15.55 -3.02 -5.60
N CYS A 74 14.45 -2.91 -4.86
CA CYS A 74 14.47 -2.68 -3.42
C CYS A 74 14.83 -3.92 -2.59
N GLU A 75 14.48 -5.12 -3.05
CA GLU A 75 14.70 -6.38 -2.35
C GLU A 75 16.18 -6.67 -2.05
N PRO A 76 17.08 -6.73 -3.05
CA PRO A 76 18.47 -7.16 -2.83
C PRO A 76 19.32 -6.15 -2.05
N VAL A 77 18.83 -4.92 -1.86
CA VAL A 77 19.56 -3.87 -1.14
C VAL A 77 19.18 -3.76 0.34
N CYS A 78 18.12 -4.45 0.78
CA CYS A 78 17.72 -4.43 2.19
C CYS A 78 18.70 -5.27 3.03
N PRO A 79 19.49 -4.67 3.94
CA PRO A 79 20.55 -5.39 4.66
C PRO A 79 20.01 -6.40 5.69
N VAL A 80 18.74 -6.29 6.06
CA VAL A 80 18.04 -7.17 7.01
C VAL A 80 17.02 -8.08 6.32
N GLU A 81 17.07 -8.14 4.98
CA GLU A 81 16.22 -9.04 4.16
C GLU A 81 14.72 -8.88 4.49
N ALA A 82 14.25 -7.65 4.72
CA ALA A 82 12.87 -7.40 5.14
C ALA A 82 11.87 -7.35 3.99
N ILE A 83 12.31 -7.37 2.74
CA ILE A 83 11.48 -7.09 1.57
C ILE A 83 11.26 -8.38 0.79
N TYR A 84 10.01 -8.72 0.54
CA TYR A 84 9.61 -9.95 -0.16
C TYR A 84 8.69 -9.60 -1.32
N TYR A 85 8.77 -10.34 -2.40
CA TYR A 85 7.63 -10.43 -3.31
C TYR A 85 6.44 -11.03 -2.53
N GLU A 86 5.24 -10.52 -2.75
CA GLU A 86 4.04 -10.88 -2.00
C GLU A 86 3.75 -12.39 -1.84
N ASP A 87 4.02 -13.19 -2.87
CA ASP A 87 3.82 -14.64 -2.87
C ASP A 87 4.90 -15.36 -2.05
N ASP A 88 6.02 -14.68 -1.78
CA ASP A 88 7.18 -15.17 -1.06
C ASP A 88 7.22 -14.67 0.40
N VAL A 89 6.21 -13.91 0.84
CA VAL A 89 6.12 -13.46 2.24
C VAL A 89 6.01 -14.68 3.17
N PRO A 90 6.95 -14.86 4.12
CA PRO A 90 6.90 -15.97 5.05
C PRO A 90 5.61 -15.98 5.87
N GLU A 91 5.07 -17.18 6.16
CA GLU A 91 3.78 -17.35 6.84
C GLU A 91 3.69 -16.57 8.17
N GLN A 92 4.79 -16.55 8.94
CA GLN A 92 4.87 -15.81 10.21
C GLN A 92 4.69 -14.30 10.06
N TRP A 93 4.86 -13.74 8.86
CA TRP A 93 4.73 -12.32 8.55
C TRP A 93 3.61 -12.03 7.54
N SER A 94 2.72 -12.98 7.29
CA SER A 94 1.55 -12.80 6.40
C SER A 94 0.70 -11.57 6.73
N ALA A 95 0.65 -11.14 8.00
CA ALA A 95 -0.04 -9.92 8.42
C ALA A 95 0.59 -8.61 7.88
N PHE A 96 1.85 -8.64 7.45
CA PHE A 96 2.54 -7.47 6.89
C PHE A 96 2.07 -7.13 5.48
N THR A 97 1.53 -8.08 4.72
CA THR A 97 0.89 -7.81 3.42
C THR A 97 -0.27 -6.83 3.62
N ALA A 98 -1.16 -7.12 4.57
CA ALA A 98 -2.24 -6.20 4.94
C ALA A 98 -1.70 -4.87 5.48
N ALA A 99 -0.66 -4.92 6.33
CA ALA A 99 -0.06 -3.71 6.89
C ALA A 99 0.47 -2.73 5.83
N ASN A 100 1.09 -3.23 4.76
CA ASN A 100 1.58 -2.39 3.66
C ASN A 100 0.44 -1.77 2.86
N VAL A 101 -0.69 -2.47 2.69
CA VAL A 101 -1.86 -1.92 1.99
C VAL A 101 -2.60 -0.91 2.87
N GLU A 102 -2.98 -1.31 4.09
CA GLU A 102 -3.85 -0.55 4.98
C GLU A 102 -3.18 0.70 5.56
N PHE A 103 -1.84 0.78 5.55
CA PHE A 103 -1.11 2.03 5.86
C PHE A 103 -1.57 3.21 4.99
N PHE A 104 -2.01 2.93 3.76
CA PHE A 104 -2.44 3.93 2.79
C PHE A 104 -3.94 4.21 2.78
N ASP A 105 -4.73 3.61 3.68
CA ASP A 105 -6.18 3.85 3.72
C ASP A 105 -6.55 5.33 3.90
N THR A 106 -5.71 6.08 4.62
CA THR A 106 -5.91 7.52 4.86
C THR A 106 -5.11 8.39 3.88
N VAL A 107 -3.95 7.92 3.44
CA VAL A 107 -2.99 8.69 2.62
C VAL A 107 -3.27 8.55 1.12
N GLY A 108 -3.81 7.41 0.69
CA GLY A 108 -4.12 7.08 -0.70
C GLY A 108 -2.88 6.71 -1.53
N SER A 109 -2.82 7.25 -2.75
CA SER A 109 -1.68 7.10 -3.68
C SER A 109 -1.09 8.49 -4.00
N PRO A 110 -0.14 8.98 -3.20
CA PRO A 110 0.48 10.30 -3.36
C PRO A 110 1.37 10.46 -4.61
N GLY A 111 1.84 9.36 -5.19
CA GLY A 111 2.78 9.35 -6.31
C GLY A 111 4.15 9.93 -5.94
N GLY A 112 4.74 9.43 -4.85
CA GLY A 112 6.10 9.76 -4.41
C GLY A 112 6.20 10.08 -2.90
N ALA A 113 6.97 9.27 -2.17
CA ALA A 113 7.23 9.38 -0.75
C ALA A 113 7.99 10.65 -0.34
N ALA A 114 8.90 11.14 -1.19
CA ALA A 114 9.72 12.33 -0.91
C ALA A 114 8.89 13.59 -0.58
N LYS A 115 7.61 13.64 -1.01
CA LYS A 115 6.70 14.77 -0.76
C LYS A 115 6.08 14.77 0.63
N LEU A 116 5.98 13.60 1.28
CA LEU A 116 5.26 13.44 2.55
C LEU A 116 6.20 13.39 3.76
N GLY A 117 7.41 12.86 3.60
CA GLY A 117 8.30 12.61 4.72
C GLY A 117 7.74 11.53 5.65
N LEU A 118 7.94 11.71 6.96
CA LEU A 118 7.49 10.76 7.98
C LEU A 118 5.97 10.89 8.23
N ILE A 119 5.28 9.76 8.21
CA ILE A 119 3.84 9.65 8.43
C ILE A 119 3.59 8.91 9.75
N ASP A 120 3.01 9.60 10.74
CA ASP A 120 2.73 9.04 12.07
C ASP A 120 1.45 8.18 12.08
N LEU A 121 1.42 7.12 11.26
CA LEU A 121 0.26 6.25 11.04
C LEU A 121 0.66 4.77 10.86
N ASP A 122 1.66 4.27 11.60
CA ASP A 122 2.01 2.85 11.52
C ASP A 122 0.79 1.94 11.76
N HIS A 123 0.67 0.91 10.92
CA HIS A 123 -0.38 -0.09 11.02
C HIS A 123 -0.40 -0.77 12.41
N PRO A 124 -1.57 -1.17 12.97
CA PRO A 124 -1.65 -1.79 14.30
C PRO A 124 -0.74 -3.00 14.53
N VAL A 125 -0.48 -3.80 13.49
CA VAL A 125 0.50 -4.92 13.55
C VAL A 125 1.89 -4.42 13.92
N VAL A 126 2.33 -3.27 13.39
CA VAL A 126 3.65 -2.70 13.69
C VAL A 126 3.64 -1.96 15.01
N ARG A 127 2.62 -1.12 15.24
CA ARG A 127 2.51 -0.30 16.47
C ARG A 127 2.49 -1.12 17.75
N SER A 128 1.90 -2.31 17.71
CA SER A 128 1.75 -3.20 18.89
C SER A 128 2.96 -4.07 19.17
N LEU A 129 3.97 -4.12 18.29
CA LEU A 129 5.18 -4.91 18.53
C LEU A 129 6.03 -4.29 19.66
N PRO A 130 6.64 -5.14 20.51
CA PRO A 130 7.73 -4.71 21.38
C PRO A 130 8.85 -4.02 20.57
N PRO A 131 9.64 -3.13 21.18
CA PRO A 131 10.84 -2.57 20.54
C PRO A 131 11.79 -3.68 20.04
N GLN A 132 12.31 -3.56 18.82
CA GLN A 132 13.12 -4.60 18.16
C GLN A 132 14.57 -4.20 17.79
N GLY A 133 15.00 -2.97 18.12
CA GLY A 133 16.29 -2.42 17.71
C GLY A 133 17.47 -2.58 18.68
N GLU A 134 17.31 -3.29 19.79
CA GLU A 134 18.38 -3.50 20.78
C GLU A 134 19.23 -4.72 20.42
N GLY A 135 20.04 -4.64 19.36
CA GLY A 135 20.96 -5.74 19.05
C GLY A 135 21.78 -5.73 17.77
N HIS A 136 21.78 -4.66 16.96
CA HIS A 136 22.64 -4.55 15.78
C HIS A 136 23.72 -3.48 15.97
#